data_AF-A0A534T196-F1
#
_entry.id   AF-A0A534T196-F1
#
_cell.length_a   1.000
_cell.length_b   1.000
_cell.length_c   1.000
_cell.angle_alpha   90.00
_cell.angle_beta   90.00
_cell.angle_gamma   90.00
#
_symmetry.space_group_name_H-M   'P 1'
#
loop_
_entity.id
_entity.type
_entity.pdbx_description
1 polymer ?
#
loop_
_entity_poly.entity_id
_entity_poly.type
_entity_poly.pdbx_seq_one_letter_code
_entity_poly.pdbx_strand_id
1 'polypeptide(L)'
;MSLPTGRIPREIVEFFNAPGGHSLIVKGPAGTGKTTFALQLTEALGEVTASHYLSSRVSDESLYRQFTWLKDRIKPKVLQTGSKSPHNTKVARHALDQLEGKLEEGKEGEDEEPQAIGSGEVKGNFLEVTLGFDLPELEDAYDFVDDRIPERSLVLIDSIDALAEHYGIPAARLITVLQKDLVE
;
A
#
# COMPACT_ATOMS: atom_id res chain seq x y z
N MET A 1 8.92 -9.74 -29.33
CA MET A 1 9.22 -10.00 -27.91
C MET A 1 8.25 -11.06 -27.42
N SER A 2 8.74 -12.22 -26.98
CA SER A 2 7.89 -13.24 -26.37
C SER A 2 7.49 -12.78 -24.96
N LEU A 3 6.19 -12.74 -24.68
CA LEU A 3 5.65 -12.53 -23.33
C LEU A 3 6.21 -13.60 -22.38
N PRO A 4 6.40 -13.31 -21.07
CA PRO A 4 6.90 -14.30 -20.12
C PRO A 4 5.91 -15.47 -20.02
N THR A 5 6.38 -16.70 -20.22
CA THR A 5 5.59 -17.92 -20.00
C THR A 5 5.51 -18.23 -18.50
N GLY A 6 4.33 -17.95 -17.95
CA GLY A 6 3.88 -18.24 -16.60
C GLY A 6 2.61 -17.43 -16.40
N ARG A 7 1.45 -17.96 -16.81
CA ARG A 7 0.19 -17.23 -16.66
C ARG A 7 -0.14 -17.11 -15.18
N ILE A 8 -0.70 -15.97 -14.79
CA ILE A 8 -1.32 -15.81 -13.47
C ILE A 8 -2.30 -16.98 -13.26
N PRO A 9 -2.21 -17.72 -12.13
CA PRO A 9 -3.12 -18.82 -11.85
C PRO A 9 -4.57 -18.35 -11.92
N ARG A 10 -5.43 -19.18 -12.52
CA ARG A 10 -6.83 -18.82 -12.77
C ARG A 10 -7.57 -18.52 -11.47
N GLU A 11 -7.23 -19.24 -10.41
CA GLU A 11 -7.80 -19.11 -9.06
C GLU A 11 -7.56 -17.71 -8.49
N ILE A 12 -6.44 -17.06 -8.82
CA ILE A 12 -6.15 -15.69 -8.38
C ILE A 12 -7.03 -14.69 -9.13
N VAL A 13 -7.22 -14.89 -10.44
CA VAL A 13 -8.11 -14.03 -11.24
C VAL A 13 -9.57 -14.18 -10.77
N GLU A 14 -10.00 -15.42 -10.51
CA GLU A 14 -11.34 -15.72 -9.99
C GLU A 14 -11.56 -15.14 -8.60
N PHE A 15 -10.56 -15.23 -7.71
CA PHE A 15 -10.60 -14.59 -6.39
C PHE A 15 -10.91 -13.09 -6.50
N PHE A 16 -10.17 -12.36 -7.33
CA PHE A 16 -10.38 -10.92 -7.47
C PHE A 16 -11.70 -10.56 -8.18
N ASN A 17 -12.21 -11.41 -9.06
CA ASN A 17 -13.47 -11.18 -9.77
C ASN A 17 -14.72 -11.62 -8.98
N ALA A 18 -14.54 -12.27 -7.83
CA ALA A 18 -15.65 -12.57 -6.93
C ALA A 18 -16.25 -11.27 -6.35
N PRO A 19 -17.55 -11.25 -5.98
CA PRO A 19 -18.16 -10.08 -5.36
C PRO A 19 -17.45 -9.64 -4.07
N GLY A 20 -17.49 -8.34 -3.78
CA GLY A 20 -16.90 -7.75 -2.57
C GLY A 20 -15.49 -7.21 -2.77
N GLY A 21 -14.93 -6.63 -1.71
CA GLY A 21 -13.54 -6.22 -1.65
C GLY A 21 -12.62 -7.42 -1.41
N HIS A 22 -11.40 -7.37 -1.97
CA HIS A 22 -10.39 -8.41 -1.80
C HIS A 22 -9.02 -7.80 -1.51
N SER A 23 -8.28 -8.42 -0.60
CA SER A 23 -6.86 -8.11 -0.37
C SER A 23 -6.00 -9.36 -0.61
N LEU A 24 -4.85 -9.16 -1.26
CA LEU A 24 -3.85 -10.21 -1.48
C LEU A 24 -2.49 -9.72 -1.00
N ILE A 25 -1.90 -10.43 -0.05
CA ILE A 25 -0.54 -10.15 0.43
C ILE A 25 0.43 -11.14 -0.21
N VAL A 26 1.39 -10.61 -0.97
CA VAL A 26 2.40 -11.41 -1.66
C VAL A 26 3.71 -11.37 -0.85
N LYS A 27 4.08 -12.49 -0.23
CA LYS A 27 5.32 -12.62 0.56
C LYS A 27 6.32 -13.55 -0.08
N GLY A 28 7.61 -13.29 0.14
CA GLY A 28 8.70 -14.15 -0.34
C GLY A 28 10.06 -13.45 -0.31
N PRO A 29 11.17 -14.22 -0.43
CA PRO A 29 12.53 -13.69 -0.43
C PRO A 29 12.79 -12.59 -1.48
N ALA A 30 13.89 -11.86 -1.32
CA ALA A 30 14.32 -10.89 -2.32
C ALA A 30 14.56 -11.55 -3.69
N GLY A 31 14.21 -10.87 -4.78
CA GLY A 31 14.45 -11.37 -6.14
C GLY A 31 13.51 -12.47 -6.64
N THR A 32 12.51 -12.91 -5.86
CA THR A 32 11.58 -13.98 -6.28
C THR A 32 10.43 -13.52 -7.20
N GLY A 33 10.47 -12.28 -7.69
CA GLY A 33 9.48 -11.78 -8.66
C GLY A 33 8.16 -11.26 -8.07
N LYS A 34 8.10 -10.88 -6.79
CA LYS A 34 6.87 -10.36 -6.15
C LYS A 34 6.27 -9.14 -6.87
N THR A 35 7.09 -8.12 -7.11
CA THR A 35 6.70 -6.92 -7.86
C THR A 35 6.24 -7.28 -9.27
N THR A 36 7.01 -8.12 -9.97
CA THR A 36 6.65 -8.62 -11.30
C THR A 36 5.30 -9.33 -11.29
N PHE A 37 5.03 -10.18 -10.30
CA PHE A 37 3.75 -10.87 -10.15
C PHE A 37 2.59 -9.89 -9.94
N ALA A 38 2.72 -8.90 -9.05
CA ALA A 38 1.67 -7.92 -8.78
C ALA A 38 1.34 -7.07 -10.02
N LEU A 39 2.37 -6.67 -10.78
CA LEU A 39 2.19 -5.90 -12.01
C LEU A 39 1.58 -6.74 -13.14
N GLN A 40 2.01 -7.99 -13.30
CA GLN A 40 1.40 -8.92 -14.26
C GLN A 40 -0.05 -9.25 -13.91
N LEU A 41 -0.38 -9.34 -12.62
CA LEU A 41 -1.75 -9.53 -12.15
C LEU A 41 -2.65 -8.36 -12.57
N THR A 42 -2.15 -7.13 -12.47
CA THR A 42 -2.88 -5.93 -12.91
C THR A 42 -3.24 -6.02 -14.40
N GLU A 43 -2.30 -6.44 -15.24
CA GLU A 43 -2.55 -6.67 -16.67
C GLU A 43 -3.53 -7.82 -16.91
N ALA A 44 -3.40 -8.92 -16.16
CA ALA A 44 -4.27 -10.10 -16.29
C ALA A 44 -5.72 -9.83 -15.88
N LEU A 45 -5.95 -8.91 -14.94
CA LEU A 45 -7.29 -8.47 -14.55
C LEU A 45 -7.92 -7.52 -15.58
N GLY A 46 -7.12 -6.95 -16.50
CA GLY A 46 -7.58 -5.90 -17.41
C GLY A 46 -7.76 -4.54 -16.72
N GLU A 47 -7.24 -4.38 -15.50
CA GLU A 47 -7.52 -3.25 -14.60
C GLU A 47 -6.39 -2.21 -14.58
N VAL A 48 -5.55 -2.15 -15.61
CA VAL A 48 -4.41 -1.19 -15.65
C VAL A 48 -4.89 0.25 -15.48
N THR A 49 -6.00 0.63 -16.12
CA THR A 49 -6.59 1.96 -15.96
C THR A 49 -7.27 2.17 -14.61
N ALA A 50 -7.65 1.09 -13.94
CA ALA A 50 -8.25 1.06 -12.61
C ALA A 50 -7.24 0.78 -11.49
N SER A 51 -5.95 0.87 -11.79
CA SER A 51 -4.89 0.60 -10.82
C SER A 51 -4.19 1.86 -10.32
N HIS A 52 -3.88 1.87 -9.02
CA HIS A 52 -3.01 2.83 -8.37
C HIS A 52 -1.80 2.10 -7.78
N TYR A 53 -0.60 2.44 -8.22
CA TYR A 53 0.64 1.81 -7.78
C TYR A 53 1.40 2.74 -6.84
N LEU A 54 1.41 2.38 -5.56
CA LEU A 54 2.21 3.01 -4.52
C LEU A 54 3.56 2.31 -4.45
N SER A 55 4.62 3.04 -4.78
CA SER A 55 5.99 2.53 -4.67
C SER A 55 6.81 3.40 -3.75
N SER A 56 7.47 2.75 -2.80
CA SER A 56 8.57 3.35 -2.02
C SER A 56 9.94 3.16 -2.69
N ARG A 57 9.99 2.41 -3.80
CA ARG A 57 11.22 2.04 -4.51
C ARG A 57 11.24 2.65 -5.90
N VAL A 58 11.41 3.97 -5.96
CA VAL A 58 11.37 4.74 -7.21
C VAL A 58 12.75 4.78 -7.86
N SER A 59 13.21 3.68 -8.50
CA SER A 59 14.40 3.76 -9.37
C SER A 59 14.67 2.59 -10.32
N ASP A 60 13.89 1.49 -10.36
CA ASP A 60 14.24 0.38 -11.25
C ASP A 60 13.80 0.64 -12.70
N GLU A 61 14.73 1.15 -13.50
CA GLU A 61 14.54 1.38 -14.94
C GLU A 61 14.13 0.08 -15.69
N SER A 62 14.52 -1.09 -15.18
CA SER A 62 14.14 -2.39 -15.75
C SER A 62 12.65 -2.66 -15.61
N LEU A 63 12.03 -2.26 -14.50
CA LEU A 63 10.58 -2.37 -14.30
C LEU A 63 9.82 -1.52 -15.31
N TYR A 64 10.27 -0.29 -15.59
CA TYR A 64 9.62 0.58 -16.57
C TYR A 64 9.76 0.11 -18.02
N ARG A 65 10.80 -0.66 -18.33
CA ARG A 65 10.95 -1.29 -19.64
C ARG A 65 9.98 -2.46 -19.81
N GLN A 66 9.73 -3.22 -18.75
CA GLN A 66 8.82 -4.35 -18.77
C GLN A 66 7.35 -3.92 -18.69
N PHE A 67 7.05 -2.92 -17.86
CA PHE A 67 5.70 -2.41 -17.62
C PHE A 67 5.66 -0.91 -17.95
N THR A 68 5.52 -0.61 -19.24
CA THR A 68 5.61 0.78 -19.74
C THR A 68 4.55 1.69 -19.17
N TRP A 69 3.37 1.14 -18.83
CA TRP A 69 2.26 1.88 -18.22
C TRP A 69 2.59 2.44 -16.83
N LEU A 70 3.60 1.91 -16.13
CA LEU A 70 4.01 2.43 -14.83
C LEU A 70 4.52 3.88 -14.89
N LYS A 71 5.13 4.27 -16.02
CA LYS A 71 5.69 5.61 -16.21
C LYS A 71 4.64 6.71 -16.03
N ASP A 72 3.40 6.43 -16.42
CA ASP A 72 2.29 7.37 -16.35
C ASP A 72 1.52 7.27 -15.01
N ARG A 73 1.82 6.24 -14.19
CA ARG A 73 1.11 5.95 -12.93
C ARG A 73 1.91 6.30 -11.69
N ILE A 74 3.23 6.34 -11.79
CA ILE A 74 4.08 6.81 -10.70
C ILE A 74 4.12 8.33 -10.77
N LYS A 75 3.41 8.98 -9.84
CA LYS A 75 3.61 10.40 -9.61
C LYS A 75 4.94 10.57 -8.87
N PRO A 76 5.91 11.36 -9.38
CA PRO A 76 7.05 11.75 -8.57
C PRO A 76 6.52 12.57 -7.38
N LYS A 77 6.50 11.96 -6.18
CA LYS A 77 6.14 12.68 -4.96
C LYS A 77 7.31 13.54 -4.52
N VAL A 78 7.24 14.84 -4.79
CA VAL A 78 7.82 15.81 -3.86
C VAL A 78 7.01 15.66 -2.57
N LEU A 79 7.67 15.45 -1.44
CA LEU A 79 7.06 15.43 -0.11
C LEU A 79 6.35 16.78 0.09
N GLN A 80 5.06 16.86 -0.22
CA GLN A 80 4.23 18.02 0.07
C GLN A 80 3.51 17.73 1.38
N THR A 81 4.01 18.35 2.44
CA THR A 81 3.28 18.53 3.71
C THR A 81 2.10 19.44 3.41
N GLY A 82 0.94 18.86 3.13
CA GLY A 82 -0.29 19.55 2.80
C GLY A 82 -1.29 19.38 3.93
N SER A 83 -1.76 20.49 4.50
CA SER A 83 -2.75 20.51 5.58
C SER A 83 -3.98 19.66 5.27
N LYS A 84 -4.33 18.75 6.20
CA LYS A 84 -5.59 17.98 6.25
C LYS A 84 -6.78 18.85 5.86
N SER A 85 -7.29 18.67 4.66
CA SER A 85 -8.56 19.28 4.24
C SER A 85 -9.68 18.33 4.65
N PRO A 86 -10.84 18.80 5.13
CA PRO A 86 -11.96 17.92 5.44
C PRO A 86 -12.39 17.19 4.17
N HIS A 87 -12.07 15.89 4.07
CA HIS A 87 -12.48 15.04 2.96
C HIS A 87 -13.93 14.63 3.16
N ASN A 88 -14.82 15.18 2.33
CA ASN A 88 -16.18 14.64 2.20
C ASN A 88 -16.09 13.38 1.32
N THR A 89 -15.59 12.29 1.89
CA THR A 89 -15.30 11.04 1.18
C THR A 89 -16.48 10.06 1.23
N LYS A 90 -16.70 9.28 0.17
CA LYS A 90 -17.65 8.17 0.14
C LYS A 90 -17.08 6.91 0.80
N VAL A 91 -15.76 6.85 1.00
CA VAL A 91 -15.05 5.74 1.65
C VAL A 91 -15.06 5.97 3.17
N ALA A 92 -15.41 4.95 3.94
CA ALA A 92 -15.27 5.02 5.39
C ALA A 92 -13.78 4.96 5.76
N ARG A 93 -13.27 5.99 6.45
CA ARG A 93 -11.85 6.15 6.83
C ARG A 93 -11.62 6.06 8.34
N HIS A 94 -12.48 5.32 9.03
CA HIS A 94 -12.50 5.28 10.49
C HIS A 94 -11.23 4.66 11.08
N ALA A 95 -10.65 3.64 10.44
CA ALA A 95 -9.42 3.03 10.92
C ALA A 95 -8.21 3.92 10.65
N LEU A 96 -8.17 4.63 9.51
CA LEU A 96 -7.14 5.62 9.21
C LEU A 96 -7.18 6.79 10.20
N ASP A 97 -8.36 7.38 10.42
CA ASP A 97 -8.52 8.50 11.36
C ASP A 97 -8.09 8.11 12.80
N GLN A 98 -8.40 6.87 13.22
CA GLN A 98 -7.94 6.35 14.50
C GLN A 98 -6.42 6.16 14.56
N LEU A 99 -5.80 5.71 13.48
CA LEU A 99 -4.35 5.57 13.40
C LEU A 99 -3.68 6.94 13.53
N GLU A 100 -4.14 7.93 12.75
CA GLU A 100 -3.62 9.29 12.80
C GLU A 100 -3.76 9.92 14.19
N GLY A 101 -4.92 9.79 14.83
CA GLY A 101 -5.14 10.30 16.19
C GLY A 101 -4.19 9.67 17.21
N LYS A 102 -3.93 8.35 17.12
CA LYS A 102 -2.96 7.67 17.99
C LYS A 102 -1.53 8.16 17.79
N LEU A 103 -1.15 8.49 16.56
CA LEU A 103 0.17 9.05 16.22
C LEU A 103 0.34 10.47 16.74
N GLU A 104 -0.69 11.32 16.57
CA GLU A 104 -0.71 12.70 17.10
C GLU A 104 -0.60 12.73 18.63
N GLU A 105 -1.20 11.76 19.32
CA GLU A 105 -1.14 11.63 20.77
C GLU A 105 0.21 11.10 21.29
N GLY A 106 1.16 10.73 20.41
CA GLY A 106 2.45 10.16 20.80
C GLY A 106 2.35 8.82 21.54
N LYS A 107 1.22 8.11 21.39
CA LYS A 107 0.97 6.81 22.03
C LYS A 107 1.60 5.69 21.20
N GLU A 108 2.92 5.68 21.14
CA GLU A 108 3.66 4.49 20.74
C GLU A 108 3.96 3.66 21.98
N GLY A 109 3.22 2.56 22.20
CA GLY A 109 3.75 1.52 23.08
C GLY A 109 2.83 0.48 23.72
N GLU A 110 1.50 0.66 23.87
CA GLU A 110 0.78 -0.21 24.83
C GLU A 110 -0.28 -1.18 24.28
N ASP A 111 -0.69 -1.09 23.02
CA ASP A 111 -1.70 -2.03 22.50
C ASP A 111 -1.09 -3.11 21.60
N GLU A 112 -0.80 -4.23 22.29
CA GLU A 112 -0.55 -5.61 21.84
C GLU A 112 0.65 -5.86 20.89
N GLU A 113 1.80 -6.19 21.49
CA GLU A 113 2.81 -7.04 20.86
C GLU A 113 2.22 -8.45 20.58
N PRO A 114 2.42 -9.03 19.39
CA PRO A 114 2.47 -10.48 19.25
C PRO A 114 3.71 -10.97 20.00
N GLN A 115 3.51 -11.84 21.00
CA GLN A 115 4.60 -12.38 21.82
C GLN A 115 5.77 -12.94 20.99
N ALA A 116 6.97 -12.63 21.49
CA ALA A 116 8.27 -12.68 20.83
C ALA A 116 8.76 -14.06 20.35
N ILE A 117 9.58 -14.05 19.27
CA ILE A 117 10.73 -14.94 19.13
C ILE A 117 11.92 -14.12 18.59
N GLY A 118 12.98 -14.00 19.38
CA GLY A 118 14.33 -13.68 18.89
C GLY A 118 14.89 -12.34 19.33
N SER A 119 15.74 -12.39 20.35
CA SER A 119 16.59 -11.32 20.88
C SER A 119 17.46 -10.62 19.82
N GLY A 120 17.43 -9.29 19.82
CA GLY A 120 18.42 -8.46 19.15
C GLY A 120 18.15 -6.98 19.41
N GLU A 121 18.81 -6.40 20.41
CA GLU A 121 18.85 -4.95 20.62
C GLU A 121 19.38 -4.27 19.35
N VAL A 122 18.62 -3.32 18.81
CA VAL A 122 19.18 -2.26 17.98
C VAL A 122 18.63 -0.93 18.50
N LYS A 123 19.39 -0.32 19.42
CA LYS A 123 19.31 1.12 19.67
C LYS A 123 19.80 1.84 18.43
N GLY A 124 18.92 2.54 17.73
CA GLY A 124 19.29 3.34 16.56
C GLY A 124 18.30 4.47 16.31
N ASN A 125 18.62 5.65 16.84
CA ASN A 125 18.10 6.97 16.46
C ASN A 125 16.60 7.06 16.14
N PHE A 126 15.77 7.08 17.19
CA PHE A 126 14.45 7.66 17.13
C PHE A 126 14.61 9.18 16.95
N LEU A 127 14.55 9.64 15.70
CA LEU A 127 14.46 11.08 15.40
C LEU A 127 13.05 11.50 15.77
N GLU A 128 12.92 11.91 17.03
CA GLU A 128 11.80 12.64 17.60
C GLU A 128 11.56 13.89 16.74
N VAL A 129 10.64 13.78 15.79
CA VAL A 129 10.05 14.92 15.10
C VAL A 129 8.54 14.77 15.24
N THR A 130 8.05 15.30 16.36
CA THR A 130 6.64 15.53 16.64
C THR A 130 6.11 16.60 15.67
N LEU A 131 5.84 16.19 14.43
CA LEU A 131 5.11 16.95 13.42
C LEU A 131 4.08 15.99 12.87
N GLY A 132 2.80 16.38 12.93
CA GLY A 132 1.66 15.54 12.55
C GLY A 132 1.97 14.69 11.33
N PHE A 133 1.91 13.37 11.50
CA PHE A 133 2.17 12.44 10.42
C PHE A 133 1.03 12.56 9.42
N ASP A 134 1.25 13.35 8.38
CA ASP A 134 0.47 13.20 7.15
C ASP A 134 0.89 11.84 6.56
N LEU A 135 -0.08 10.97 6.23
CA LEU A 135 0.15 9.67 5.60
C LEU A 135 -0.19 9.75 4.10
N PRO A 136 0.51 10.57 3.28
CA PRO A 136 0.09 10.93 1.94
C PRO A 136 0.00 9.76 0.96
N GLU A 137 0.78 8.68 1.12
CA GLU A 137 0.57 7.47 0.31
C GLU A 137 -0.72 6.75 0.65
N LEU A 138 -1.12 6.75 1.93
CA LEU A 138 -2.41 6.18 2.31
C LEU A 138 -3.52 7.09 1.82
N GLU A 139 -3.45 8.40 2.06
CA GLU A 139 -4.46 9.35 1.56
C GLU A 139 -4.66 9.24 0.03
N ASP A 140 -3.58 9.19 -0.75
CA ASP A 140 -3.67 9.00 -2.20
C ASP A 140 -4.39 7.70 -2.60
N ALA A 141 -4.25 6.62 -1.82
CA ALA A 141 -4.98 5.38 -2.06
C ALA A 141 -6.47 5.54 -1.75
N TYR A 142 -6.83 6.27 -0.70
CA TYR A 142 -8.23 6.52 -0.34
C TYR A 142 -8.90 7.41 -1.38
N ASP A 143 -8.26 8.51 -1.75
CA ASP A 143 -8.73 9.43 -2.81
C ASP A 143 -8.94 8.68 -4.13
N PHE A 144 -7.97 7.83 -4.51
CA PHE A 144 -8.08 7.04 -5.73
C PHE A 144 -9.29 6.11 -5.73
N VAL A 145 -9.60 5.47 -4.60
CA VAL A 145 -10.77 4.59 -4.45
C VAL A 145 -12.05 5.43 -4.49
N ASP A 146 -12.10 6.52 -3.73
CA ASP A 146 -13.27 7.38 -3.57
C ASP A 146 -13.73 8.03 -4.89
N ASP A 147 -12.77 8.49 -5.69
CA ASP A 147 -13.00 9.09 -7.01
C ASP A 147 -13.65 8.12 -7.99
N ARG A 148 -13.46 6.81 -7.78
CA ARG A 148 -13.93 5.76 -8.69
C ARG A 148 -15.22 5.11 -8.26
N ILE A 149 -15.60 5.18 -6.98
CA ILE A 149 -16.86 4.58 -6.52
C ILE A 149 -18.04 5.08 -7.39
N PRO A 150 -18.85 4.17 -7.98
CA PRO A 150 -18.97 2.74 -7.67
C PRO A 150 -18.15 1.78 -8.55
N GLU A 151 -17.30 2.29 -9.45
CA GLU A 151 -16.42 1.47 -10.29
C GLU A 151 -15.36 0.74 -9.45
N ARG A 152 -14.87 -0.37 -10.00
CA ARG A 152 -13.83 -1.17 -9.35
C ARG A 152 -12.50 -0.40 -9.35
N SER A 153 -11.77 -0.55 -8.25
CA SER A 153 -10.44 0.01 -8.04
C SER A 153 -9.47 -1.09 -7.63
N LEU A 154 -8.21 -0.98 -8.04
CA LEU A 154 -7.11 -1.87 -7.65
C LEU A 154 -5.96 -1.05 -7.08
N VAL A 155 -5.66 -1.19 -5.79
CA VAL A 155 -4.53 -0.53 -5.15
C VAL A 155 -3.38 -1.53 -4.98
N LEU A 156 -2.20 -1.17 -5.46
CA LEU A 156 -0.97 -1.95 -5.34
C LEU A 156 0.01 -1.20 -4.43
N ILE A 157 0.54 -1.88 -3.42
CA ILE A 157 1.50 -1.31 -2.47
C ILE A 157 2.80 -2.12 -2.52
N ASP A 158 3.88 -1.49 -3.00
CA ASP A 158 5.20 -2.10 -3.16
C ASP A 158 6.31 -1.24 -2.51
N SER A 159 6.68 -1.48 -1.26
CA SER A 159 6.17 -2.51 -0.34
C SER A 159 5.60 -1.91 0.94
N ILE A 160 4.65 -2.63 1.55
CA ILE A 160 4.07 -2.25 2.84
C ILE A 160 5.13 -2.12 3.94
N ASP A 161 6.17 -2.97 3.92
CA ASP A 161 7.27 -2.92 4.88
C ASP A 161 8.07 -1.62 4.79
N ALA A 162 8.21 -1.04 3.60
CA ALA A 162 8.93 0.21 3.43
C ALA A 162 8.08 1.42 3.87
N LEU A 163 6.75 1.37 3.71
CA LEU A 163 5.86 2.35 4.34
C LEU A 163 5.92 2.25 5.86
N ALA A 164 5.90 1.02 6.39
CA ALA A 164 6.02 0.76 7.82
C ALA A 164 7.32 1.34 8.41
N GLU A 165 8.45 1.10 7.75
CA GLU A 165 9.74 1.65 8.15
C GLU A 165 9.76 3.19 8.06
N HIS A 166 9.23 3.75 6.96
CA HIS A 166 9.21 5.19 6.76
C HIS A 166 8.44 5.94 7.85
N TYR A 167 7.30 5.38 8.28
CA TYR A 167 6.41 6.00 9.25
C TYR A 167 6.64 5.53 10.69
N GLY A 168 7.52 4.56 10.93
CA GLY A 168 7.66 3.95 12.27
C GLY A 168 6.44 3.14 12.72
N ILE A 169 5.54 2.78 11.79
CA ILE A 169 4.28 2.09 12.10
C ILE A 169 4.43 0.60 11.76
N PRO A 170 4.06 -0.35 12.64
CA PRO A 170 4.09 -1.77 12.30
C PRO A 170 3.28 -2.09 11.03
N ALA A 171 3.88 -2.84 10.10
CA ALA A 171 3.21 -3.20 8.84
C ALA A 171 1.84 -3.87 9.05
N ALA A 172 1.69 -4.68 10.10
CA ALA A 172 0.41 -5.31 10.47
C ALA A 172 -0.69 -4.28 10.78
N ARG A 173 -0.34 -3.14 11.41
CA ARG A 173 -1.29 -2.05 11.67
C ARG A 173 -1.74 -1.38 10.37
N LEU A 174 -0.80 -1.07 9.48
CA LEU A 174 -1.12 -0.50 8.16
C LEU A 174 -2.03 -1.42 7.34
N ILE A 175 -1.72 -2.73 7.31
CA ILE A 175 -2.55 -3.74 6.63
C ILE A 175 -3.96 -3.77 7.23
N THR A 176 -4.08 -3.73 8.56
CA THR A 176 -5.37 -3.76 9.25
C THR A 176 -6.22 -2.52 8.91
N VAL A 177 -5.60 -1.34 8.87
CA VAL A 177 -6.28 -0.10 8.49
C VAL A 177 -6.83 -0.21 7.07
N LEU A 178 -5.98 -0.57 6.10
CA LEU A 178 -6.38 -0.71 4.70
C LEU A 178 -7.47 -1.77 4.51
N GLN A 179 -7.37 -2.89 5.23
CA GLN A 179 -8.38 -3.96 5.18
C GLN A 179 -9.74 -3.48 5.70
N LYS A 180 -9.76 -2.79 6.84
CA LYS A 180 -11.03 -2.34 7.45
C LYS A 180 -11.74 -1.26 6.65
N ASP A 181 -10.98 -0.37 6.04
CA ASP A 181 -11.55 0.83 5.42
C ASP A 181 -11.75 0.68 3.91
N LEU A 182 -10.90 -0.07 3.20
CA LEU A 182 -10.94 -0.19 1.73
C LEU A 182 -11.49 -1.52 1.22
N VAL A 183 -11.67 -2.52 2.09
CA VAL A 183 -12.05 -3.88 1.70
C VAL A 183 -13.37 -4.32 2.33
N GLU A 184 -13.54 -4.05 3.63
CA GLU A 184 -14.74 -4.39 4.42
C GLU A 184 -15.84 -3.32 4.31
#